data_AF-A0A4R0EB24-F1
#
_entry.id   AF-A0A4R0EB24-F1
#
_cell.length_a   1.000
_cell.length_b   1.000
_cell.length_c   1.000
_cell.angle_alpha   90.00
_cell.angle_beta   90.00
_cell.angle_gamma   90.00
#
_symmetry.space_group_name_H-M   'P 1'
#
loop_
_entity.id
_entity.type
_entity.pdbx_description
1 polymer ?
#
loop_
_entity_poly.entity_id
_entity_poly.type
_entity_poly.pdbx_seq_one_letter_code
_entity_poly.pdbx_strand_id
1 'polypeptide(L)' 'MCRRQSSGIMTIDASQNSLVFTDKKNLLIYPSLACGRGFCNQSGTTLFWRSRDFSYCAIKVVILNEQL' A
#
# COMPACT_ATOMS: atom_id res chain seq x y z
N MET A 1 -3.59 -13.84 18.59
CA MET A 1 -2.39 -13.78 17.75
C MET A 1 -2.81 -13.54 16.31
N CYS A 2 -2.68 -12.31 15.79
CA CYS A 2 -2.98 -12.02 14.39
C CYS A 2 -1.83 -12.55 13.52
N ARG A 3 -2.13 -13.46 12.60
CA ARG A 3 -1.16 -14.09 11.69
C ARG A 3 -0.49 -13.02 10.82
N ARG A 4 0.74 -12.63 11.15
CA ARG A 4 1.59 -11.85 10.25
C ARG A 4 1.97 -12.77 9.09
N GLN A 5 1.52 -12.45 7.88
CA GLN A 5 2.01 -13.13 6.68
C GLN A 5 3.51 -12.84 6.54
N SER A 6 4.34 -13.87 6.78
CA SER A 6 5.78 -13.89 6.55
C SER A 6 6.08 -14.48 5.16
N SER A 7 5.44 -13.96 4.13
CA SER A 7 5.81 -14.21 2.73
C SER A 7 6.61 -12.98 2.28
N GLY A 8 7.78 -13.17 1.68
CA GLY A 8 8.67 -12.08 1.28
C GLY A 8 7.89 -10.91 0.66
N ILE A 9 8.03 -9.72 1.25
CA ILE A 9 7.29 -8.54 0.82
C ILE A 9 7.96 -8.05 -0.47
N MET A 10 7.51 -8.57 -1.62
CA MET A 10 7.87 -8.00 -2.90
C MET A 10 7.07 -6.70 -3.05
N THR A 11 7.79 -5.61 -3.25
CA THR A 11 7.23 -4.27 -3.46
C THR A 11 7.74 -3.68 -4.75
N ILE A 12 6.88 -2.95 -5.44
CA ILE A 12 7.26 -2.17 -6.62
C ILE A 12 7.32 -0.72 -6.20
N ASP A 13 8.42 -0.06 -6.59
CA ASP A 13 8.58 1.37 -6.47
C ASP A 13 7.79 2.06 -7.58
N ALA A 14 6.82 2.88 -7.19
CA ALA A 14 6.05 3.69 -8.11
C ALA A 14 6.68 5.09 -8.20
N SER A 15 6.72 5.66 -9.41
CA SER A 15 7.20 7.02 -9.63
C SER A 15 6.39 8.02 -8.79
N GLN A 16 7.02 9.12 -8.38
CA GLN A 16 6.36 10.18 -7.62
C GLN A 16 5.02 10.59 -8.27
N ASN A 17 3.98 10.73 -7.45
CA ASN A 17 2.61 11.09 -7.85
C ASN A 17 1.92 10.17 -8.88
N SER A 18 2.49 9.01 -9.23
CA SER A 18 1.84 8.06 -10.16
C SER A 18 0.68 7.27 -9.55
N LEU A 19 0.58 7.25 -8.21
CA LEU A 19 -0.44 6.49 -7.49
C LEU A 19 -1.79 7.23 -7.47
N VAL A 20 -2.70 6.84 -8.35
CA VAL A 20 -4.06 7.41 -8.44
C VAL A 20 -5.06 6.48 -7.77
N PHE A 21 -5.88 7.03 -6.87
CA PHE A 21 -6.96 6.29 -6.22
C PHE A 21 -8.29 6.54 -6.90
N THR A 22 -8.79 5.57 -7.66
CA THR A 22 -10.08 5.65 -8.35
C THR A 22 -11.27 5.54 -7.41
N ASP A 23 -11.17 4.69 -6.37
CA ASP A 23 -12.18 4.57 -5.31
C ASP A 23 -11.49 4.54 -3.94
N LYS A 24 -11.91 5.43 -3.05
CA LYS A 24 -11.38 5.58 -1.69
C LYS A 24 -12.31 5.02 -0.61
N LYS A 25 -13.50 4.51 -0.96
CA LYS A 25 -14.52 4.05 0.01
C LYS A 25 -13.97 3.01 0.99
N ASN A 26 -13.09 2.14 0.52
CA ASN A 26 -12.48 1.08 1.33
C ASN A 26 -11.00 1.34 1.64
N LEU A 27 -10.49 2.54 1.37
CA LEU A 27 -9.10 2.89 1.64
C LEU A 27 -8.99 3.66 2.94
N LEU A 28 -8.24 3.12 3.89
CA LEU A 28 -7.79 3.86 5.06
C LEU A 28 -6.31 4.19 4.93
N ILE A 29 -5.97 5.41 5.32
CA ILE A 29 -4.60 5.92 5.30
C ILE A 29 -4.24 6.30 6.74
N TYR A 30 -3.24 5.62 7.28
CA TYR A 30 -2.61 6.05 8.54
C TYR A 30 -1.38 6.90 8.22
N PRO A 31 -1.41 8.21 8.53
CA PRO A 31 -0.21 9.04 8.43
C PRO A 31 0.75 8.69 9.57
N SER A 32 2.04 8.51 9.25
CA SER A 32 3.14 8.60 10.22
C SER A 32 4.00 9.81 9.89
N LEU A 33 4.81 10.24 10.85
CA LEU A 33 5.68 11.41 10.72
C LEU A 33 6.64 11.30 9.52
N ALA A 34 7.14 10.09 9.24
CA ALA A 34 8.06 9.81 8.13
C ALA A 34 7.38 9.12 6.92
N CYS A 35 6.42 8.20 7.15
CA CYS A 35 5.81 7.40 6.09
C CYS A 35 4.31 7.15 6.33
N GLY A 36 3.49 7.30 5.29
CA GLY A 36 2.08 6.91 5.30
C GLY A 36 1.90 5.44 4.91
N ARG A 37 0.93 4.77 5.50
CA ARG A 37 0.49 3.43 5.10
C ARG A 37 -0.96 3.46 4.62
N GLY A 38 -1.22 2.82 3.49
CA GLY A 38 -2.56 2.54 3.01
C GLY A 38 -2.96 1.09 3.28
N PHE A 39 -4.19 0.88 3.74
CA PHE A 39 -4.75 -0.45 3.97
C PHE A 39 -6.23 -0.49 3.60
N CYS A 40 -6.71 -1.68 3.26
CA CYS A 40 -8.12 -1.91 3.01
C CYS A 40 -8.90 -1.89 4.32
N ASN A 41 -9.95 -1.08 4.41
CA ASN A 41 -10.83 -0.95 5.58
C ASN A 41 -11.58 -2.26 5.89
N GLN A 42 -11.93 -3.02 4.86
CA GLN A 42 -12.74 -4.23 5.02
C GLN A 42 -11.91 -5.44 5.47
N SER A 43 -10.72 -5.61 4.90
CA SER A 43 -9.89 -6.81 5.13
C SER A 43 -8.66 -6.56 6.02
N GLY A 44 -8.32 -5.29 6.30
CA GLY A 44 -7.09 -4.92 6.99
C GLY A 44 -5.82 -5.13 6.16
N THR A 45 -5.94 -5.52 4.89
CA THR A 45 -4.78 -5.81 4.02
C THR A 45 -3.98 -4.54 3.77
N THR A 46 -2.69 -4.55 4.09
CA THR A 46 -1.77 -3.46 3.71
C THR A 46 -1.63 -3.41 2.19
N LEU A 47 -1.92 -2.26 1.59
CA LEU A 47 -1.91 -2.06 0.15
C LEU A 47 -0.59 -1.44 -0.31
N PHE A 48 -0.19 -0.32 0.31
CA PHE A 48 1.01 0.41 -0.04
C PHE A 48 1.62 1.14 1.15
N TRP A 49 2.88 1.51 0.99
CA TRP A 49 3.61 2.46 1.81
C TRP A 49 3.95 3.67 0.95
N ARG A 50 3.91 4.87 1.51
CA ARG A 50 4.43 6.06 0.83
C ARG A 50 5.18 6.97 1.78
N SER A 51 6.14 7.72 1.28
CA SER A 51 6.73 8.82 2.03
C SER A 51 5.76 10.00 2.13
N ARG A 52 5.96 10.89 3.12
CA ARG A 52 5.06 12.04 3.35
C ARG A 52 5.13 13.08 2.24
N ASP A 53 6.29 13.21 1.60
CA ASP A 53 6.57 14.06 0.44
C ASP A 53 6.14 13.41 -0.89
N PHE A 54 5.54 12.22 -0.84
CA PHE A 54 5.07 11.45 -2.00
C PHE A 54 6.18 11.06 -2.99
N SER A 55 7.46 11.30 -2.67
CA SER A 55 8.62 10.97 -3.50
C SER A 55 8.83 9.47 -3.68
N TYR A 56 8.36 8.68 -2.72
CA TYR A 56 8.52 7.24 -2.70
C TYR A 56 7.18 6.56 -2.40
N CYS A 57 6.85 5.53 -3.18
CA CYS A 57 5.71 4.68 -2.90
C CYS A 57 6.03 3.22 -3.23
N ALA A 58 5.79 2.34 -2.27
CA ALA A 58 5.97 0.90 -2.39
C ALA A 58 4.61 0.20 -2.35
N ILE A 59 4.24 -0.48 -3.43
CA ILE A 59 2.97 -1.21 -3.55
C ILE A 59 3.25 -2.70 -3.35
N LYS A 60 2.42 -3.42 -2.57
CA LYS A 60 2.59 -4.87 -2.46
C LYS A 60 2.25 -5.55 -3.79
N VAL A 61 3.12 -6.42 -4.30
CA VAL A 61 2.85 -7.13 -5.56
C VAL A 61 1.64 -8.07 -5.45
N VAL A 62 1.39 -8.64 -4.27
CA VAL A 62 0.26 -9.57 -4.04
C VAL A 62 -1.13 -8.95 -4.27
N ILE A 63 -1.24 -7.62 -4.30
CA ILE A 63 -2.50 -6.93 -4.58
C ILE A 63 -2.61 -6.49 -6.05
N LEU A 64 -1.53 -6.60 -6.80
CA LEU A 64 -1.55 -6.37 -8.23
C LEU A 64 -2.14 -7.62 -8.87
N ASN A 65 -3.18 -7.43 -9.66
CA ASN A 65 -3.75 -8.52 -10.43
C ASN A 65 -2.80 -8.80 -11.58
N GLU A 66 -1.86 -9.73 -11.40
CA GLU A 66 -1.17 -10.34 -12.53
C GLU A 66 -2.22 -11.17 -13.27
N GLN A 67 -2.76 -10.60 -14.36
CA GLN A 67 -3.45 -11.41 -15.36
C GLN A 67 -2.38 -12.21 -16.08
N LEU A 68 -2.19 -13.46 -15.65
CA LEU A 68 -1.58 -14.51 -16.47
C LEU A 68 -2.59 -14.97 -17.54
#